data_AF-A0A1G2PJF3-F1
#
_entry.id   AF-A0A1G2PJF3-F1
#
_cell.length_a   1.000
_cell.length_b   1.000
_cell.length_c   1.000
_cell.angle_alpha   90.00
_cell.angle_beta   90.00
_cell.angle_gamma   90.00
#
_symmetry.space_group_name_H-M   'P 1'
#
loop_
_entity.id
_entity.type
_entity.pdbx_description
1 polymer ?
#
loop_
_entity_poly.entity_id
_entity_poly.type
_entity_poly.pdbx_seq_one_letter_code
_entity_poly.pdbx_strand_id
1 'polypeptide(L)'
;MCQEENAFWQPRSVEEIRDALPEMAEEILRCVTRLPKDLRAMVDITPARVQELQDRLTDIVECGEPHIYLAGPMRLGRIIDREWRSRYGAQLEAMGYCVVNTVVIETAMFGVDFLTFQEMQQQLIMRGYYRTFAHIFGPVKEFDMALVHLLARHEKSAIVAHYPTAVVKSGTDIECFEAYRLGVPVFIHLDGAREEVRPFLNEAWAELYRQRKFRAFHSWQRLMAHMAVWRQA
;
A
#
# COMPACT_ATOMS: atom_id res chain seq x y z
N MET A 1 -3.59 27.71 -24.17
CA MET A 1 -3.74 26.23 -24.49
C MET A 1 -2.41 25.52 -24.36
N CYS A 2 -1.95 25.53 -23.11
CA CYS A 2 -0.71 24.81 -22.75
C CYS A 2 -1.08 23.55 -21.95
N GLN A 3 -1.72 22.60 -22.60
CA GLN A 3 -1.78 21.18 -22.14
C GLN A 3 -0.37 20.63 -21.89
N GLU A 4 0.37 21.22 -20.94
CA GLU A 4 1.52 20.51 -20.31
C GLU A 4 1.05 19.24 -19.60
N GLU A 5 0.58 18.21 -20.33
CA GLU A 5 0.65 16.81 -19.86
C GLU A 5 1.50 16.67 -18.59
N ASN A 6 1.15 17.34 -17.46
CA ASN A 6 1.59 16.85 -16.14
C ASN A 6 2.11 15.41 -16.21
N ALA A 7 3.21 15.06 -16.87
CA ALA A 7 4.08 13.88 -16.67
C ALA A 7 4.30 13.58 -15.18
N PHE A 8 3.32 13.76 -14.30
CA PHE A 8 3.62 13.16 -12.98
C PHE A 8 3.19 11.69 -12.99
N TRP A 9 4.11 10.79 -13.61
CA TRP A 9 4.23 9.46 -12.99
C TRP A 9 3.84 8.38 -14.02
N GLN A 10 4.73 8.02 -14.97
CA GLN A 10 4.26 6.77 -15.62
C GLN A 10 4.56 5.56 -14.71
N PRO A 11 3.57 5.16 -13.91
CA PRO A 11 3.83 4.05 -12.99
C PRO A 11 4.34 2.79 -13.71
N ARG A 12 5.49 2.33 -13.30
CA ARG A 12 5.93 1.00 -13.79
C ARG A 12 4.86 -0.06 -13.53
N SER A 13 4.69 -0.95 -14.57
CA SER A 13 3.83 -2.12 -14.30
C SER A 13 4.45 -3.05 -13.24
N VAL A 14 3.57 -3.86 -12.58
CA VAL A 14 4.07 -4.80 -11.55
C VAL A 14 5.12 -5.73 -12.18
N GLU A 15 5.04 -5.99 -13.46
CA GLU A 15 6.01 -6.88 -14.13
C GLU A 15 7.36 -6.17 -14.26
N GLU A 16 7.19 -4.90 -14.59
CA GLU A 16 8.47 -4.14 -14.69
C GLU A 16 9.17 -4.06 -13.33
N ILE A 17 8.37 -3.88 -12.30
CA ILE A 17 8.99 -3.81 -10.97
C ILE A 17 9.61 -5.17 -10.62
N ARG A 18 8.81 -6.20 -10.91
CA ARG A 18 9.34 -7.54 -10.60
C ARG A 18 10.70 -7.75 -11.29
N ASP A 19 10.82 -7.35 -12.56
CA ASP A 19 12.08 -7.55 -13.32
C ASP A 19 13.19 -6.64 -12.79
N ALA A 20 12.78 -5.57 -12.15
CA ALA A 20 13.81 -4.60 -11.72
C ALA A 20 14.21 -4.86 -10.27
N LEU A 21 13.65 -5.87 -9.59
CA LEU A 21 13.83 -6.05 -8.13
C LEU A 21 15.31 -6.31 -7.80
N PRO A 22 16.00 -7.05 -8.62
CA PRO A 22 17.42 -7.26 -8.26
C PRO A 22 18.21 -5.94 -8.26
N GLU A 23 17.96 -5.16 -9.27
CA GLU A 23 18.68 -3.85 -9.32
C GLU A 23 18.24 -2.94 -8.16
N MET A 24 17.01 -2.94 -7.85
CA MET A 24 16.53 -2.10 -6.73
C MET A 24 17.15 -2.57 -5.40
N ALA A 25 17.24 -3.92 -5.28
CA ALA A 25 17.83 -4.45 -4.02
C ALA A 25 19.31 -4.04 -3.91
N GLU A 26 19.98 -4.06 -5.01
CA GLU A 26 21.41 -3.64 -5.00
C GLU A 26 21.54 -2.16 -4.61
N GLU A 27 20.67 -1.40 -5.16
CA GLU A 27 20.72 0.04 -4.82
C GLU A 27 20.40 0.28 -3.34
N ILE A 28 19.45 -0.41 -2.86
CA ILE A 28 19.12 -0.23 -1.42
C ILE A 28 20.31 -0.66 -0.57
N LEU A 29 20.94 -1.79 -0.94
CA LEU A 29 22.10 -2.25 -0.14
C LEU A 29 23.23 -1.23 -0.20
N ARG A 30 23.44 -0.65 -1.33
CA ARG A 30 24.48 0.39 -1.46
C ARG A 30 24.20 1.58 -0.53
N CYS A 31 22.93 1.98 -0.43
CA CYS A 31 22.57 3.14 0.41
C CYS A 31 22.72 2.81 1.90
N VAL A 32 22.42 1.55 2.21
CA VAL A 32 22.39 1.19 3.63
C VAL A 32 23.83 0.99 4.13
N THR A 33 24.76 0.63 3.26
CA THR A 33 26.14 0.35 3.71
C THR A 33 26.80 1.64 4.20
N ARG A 34 26.24 2.78 3.91
CA ARG A 34 26.86 4.06 4.32
C ARG A 34 26.27 4.54 5.65
N LEU A 35 25.35 3.74 6.18
CA LEU A 35 24.70 4.14 7.44
C LEU A 35 25.45 3.53 8.63
N PRO A 36 25.26 4.12 9.88
CA PRO A 36 25.85 3.51 11.08
C PRO A 36 25.45 2.04 11.24
N LYS A 37 26.31 1.31 11.92
CA LYS A 37 26.17 -0.15 12.03
C LYS A 37 24.80 -0.55 12.57
N ASP A 38 24.30 0.17 13.52
CA ASP A 38 23.00 -0.22 14.11
C ASP A 38 21.87 -0.12 13.09
N LEU A 39 21.89 0.88 12.14
CA LEU A 39 20.84 1.02 11.11
C LEU A 39 21.06 0.01 9.96
N ARG A 40 22.29 -0.25 9.74
CA ARG A 40 22.58 -1.25 8.70
C ARG A 40 22.03 -2.62 9.10
N ALA A 41 22.08 -2.90 10.36
CA ALA A 41 21.67 -4.24 10.84
C ALA A 41 20.16 -4.40 10.75
N MET A 42 19.45 -3.33 10.39
CA MET A 42 17.97 -3.40 10.40
C MET A 42 17.47 -3.77 9.00
N VAL A 43 18.40 -3.99 8.05
CA VAL A 43 18.02 -4.42 6.69
C VAL A 43 18.64 -5.81 6.45
N ASP A 44 17.80 -6.61 5.91
CA ASP A 44 18.31 -7.97 5.62
C ASP A 44 17.87 -8.38 4.20
N ILE A 45 18.67 -7.91 3.21
CA ILE A 45 18.30 -8.24 1.81
C ILE A 45 19.30 -9.29 1.29
N THR A 46 18.74 -10.43 0.88
CA THR A 46 19.57 -11.49 0.30
C THR A 46 19.01 -11.90 -1.06
N PRO A 47 19.90 -12.46 -1.90
CA PRO A 47 19.39 -12.94 -3.20
C PRO A 47 18.18 -13.86 -3.03
N ALA A 48 18.20 -14.72 -2.07
CA ALA A 48 17.05 -15.63 -1.85
C ALA A 48 15.77 -14.85 -1.55
N ARG A 49 15.83 -13.83 -0.78
CA ARG A 49 14.61 -13.03 -0.45
C ARG A 49 14.13 -12.24 -1.68
N VAL A 50 15.10 -11.82 -2.46
CA VAL A 50 14.68 -11.12 -3.70
C VAL A 50 13.95 -12.10 -4.61
N GLN A 51 14.48 -13.31 -4.69
CA GLN A 51 13.79 -14.32 -5.53
C GLN A 51 12.39 -14.63 -4.97
N GLU A 52 12.28 -14.79 -3.72
CA GLU A 52 10.96 -15.03 -3.12
C GLU A 52 9.96 -13.90 -3.47
N LEU A 53 10.45 -12.72 -3.37
CA LEU A 53 9.54 -11.60 -3.71
C LEU A 53 9.17 -11.64 -5.20
N GLN A 54 10.10 -11.99 -6.02
CA GLN A 54 9.75 -12.08 -7.45
C GLN A 54 8.70 -13.17 -7.68
N ASP A 55 8.87 -14.23 -7.04
CA ASP A 55 7.87 -15.31 -7.18
C ASP A 55 6.49 -14.87 -6.69
N ARG A 56 6.51 -14.22 -5.58
CA ARG A 56 5.21 -13.73 -5.08
C ARG A 56 4.55 -12.78 -6.08
N LEU A 57 5.38 -11.90 -6.65
CA LEU A 57 4.78 -10.95 -7.61
C LEU A 57 4.29 -11.70 -8.85
N THR A 58 4.97 -12.74 -9.19
CA THR A 58 4.49 -13.53 -10.33
C THR A 58 3.13 -14.17 -9.99
N ASP A 59 3.08 -14.64 -8.81
CA ASP A 59 1.79 -15.23 -8.40
C ASP A 59 0.65 -14.20 -8.45
N ILE A 60 1.03 -13.02 -8.04
CA ILE A 60 -0.03 -11.99 -8.02
C ILE A 60 -0.43 -11.63 -9.46
N VAL A 61 0.52 -11.54 -10.26
CA VAL A 61 0.23 -11.13 -11.65
C VAL A 61 -0.56 -12.24 -12.36
N GLU A 62 -0.24 -13.40 -12.02
CA GLU A 62 -0.86 -14.50 -12.78
C GLU A 62 -2.14 -14.97 -12.08
N CYS A 63 -2.42 -14.23 -10.97
CA CYS A 63 -3.64 -14.64 -10.27
C CYS A 63 -4.88 -14.37 -11.13
N GLY A 64 -5.62 -15.31 -11.48
CA GLY A 64 -6.80 -15.19 -12.37
C GLY A 64 -8.04 -14.71 -11.61
N GLU A 65 -7.85 -14.40 -10.30
CA GLU A 65 -9.02 -13.94 -9.51
C GLU A 65 -8.95 -12.42 -9.27
N PRO A 66 -10.18 -11.79 -9.00
CA PRO A 66 -10.15 -10.37 -8.67
C PRO A 66 -9.25 -10.09 -7.45
N HIS A 67 -8.62 -8.93 -7.50
CA HIS A 67 -7.67 -8.54 -6.43
C HIS A 67 -8.31 -7.52 -5.47
N ILE A 68 -8.07 -7.80 -4.17
CA ILE A 68 -8.37 -6.73 -3.20
C ILE A 68 -7.05 -6.20 -2.61
N TYR A 69 -6.92 -4.92 -2.95
CA TYR A 69 -5.75 -4.22 -2.35
C TYR A 69 -6.11 -3.63 -0.99
N LEU A 70 -5.39 -4.12 0.06
CA LEU A 70 -5.71 -3.60 1.41
C LEU A 70 -4.82 -2.39 1.71
N ALA A 71 -5.53 -1.25 1.87
CA ALA A 71 -4.79 -0.01 2.20
C ALA A 71 -5.12 0.45 3.61
N GLY A 72 -4.08 1.02 4.23
CA GLY A 72 -4.36 1.54 5.59
C GLY A 72 -3.06 1.96 6.27
N PRO A 73 -3.13 2.44 7.42
CA PRO A 73 -1.95 2.99 8.11
C PRO A 73 -0.88 1.91 8.34
N MET A 74 0.45 2.45 8.04
CA MET A 74 1.65 1.60 8.25
C MET A 74 2.55 2.21 9.32
N ARG A 75 2.24 3.51 9.79
CA ARG A 75 3.14 4.29 10.66
C ARG A 75 2.45 4.53 12.01
N LEU A 76 2.61 3.50 12.98
CA LEU A 76 2.49 4.20 14.28
C LEU A 76 2.29 3.15 15.37
N GLY A 77 3.30 3.07 16.28
CA GLY A 77 3.50 2.55 17.66
C GLY A 77 2.19 2.51 18.46
N ARG A 78 0.97 3.16 17.94
CA ARG A 78 -0.25 3.18 18.77
C ARG A 78 -1.39 2.42 18.08
N ILE A 79 -1.14 1.90 16.86
CA ILE A 79 -2.20 1.07 16.24
C ILE A 79 -1.58 -0.27 15.84
N ILE A 80 -0.98 -0.93 16.76
CA ILE A 80 -0.75 -2.38 16.53
C ILE A 80 -2.07 -3.04 16.07
N ASP A 81 -2.61 -2.58 14.95
CA ASP A 81 -3.71 -3.50 14.59
C ASP A 81 -3.21 -4.52 13.56
N ARG A 82 -1.93 -5.03 13.71
CA ARG A 82 -1.65 -6.30 13.01
C ARG A 82 -2.94 -7.10 12.78
N GLU A 83 -4.08 -6.72 13.47
CA GLU A 83 -5.18 -7.71 13.43
C GLU A 83 -6.17 -7.39 12.29
N TRP A 84 -6.09 -6.07 11.85
CA TRP A 84 -7.24 -5.84 10.94
C TRP A 84 -6.91 -6.40 9.54
N ARG A 85 -5.61 -6.21 9.22
CA ARG A 85 -5.27 -6.72 7.86
C ARG A 85 -5.30 -8.24 7.83
N SER A 86 -4.80 -8.83 8.97
CA SER A 86 -4.88 -10.30 9.02
C SER A 86 -6.35 -10.77 9.09
N ARG A 87 -7.15 -10.05 9.77
CA ARG A 87 -8.57 -10.48 9.89
C ARG A 87 -9.34 -10.17 8.61
N TYR A 88 -8.94 -8.91 7.93
CA TYR A 88 -9.63 -8.58 6.66
C TYR A 88 -9.17 -9.53 5.56
N GLY A 89 -7.94 -9.67 5.64
CA GLY A 89 -7.37 -10.45 4.52
C GLY A 89 -7.91 -11.88 4.51
N ALA A 90 -7.92 -12.49 5.64
CA ALA A 90 -8.38 -13.89 5.71
C ALA A 90 -9.85 -14.03 5.29
N GLN A 91 -10.69 -13.14 5.75
CA GLN A 91 -12.13 -13.23 5.38
C GLN A 91 -12.34 -13.01 3.88
N LEU A 92 -11.60 -12.03 3.37
CA LEU A 92 -11.76 -11.79 1.92
C LEU A 92 -11.21 -12.97 1.11
N GLU A 93 -10.13 -13.50 1.65
CA GLU A 93 -9.62 -14.69 0.93
C GLU A 93 -10.63 -15.83 0.99
N ALA A 94 -11.25 -16.01 2.15
CA ALA A 94 -12.28 -17.06 2.28
C ALA A 94 -13.44 -16.84 1.29
N MET A 95 -13.54 -15.61 0.86
CA MET A 95 -14.64 -15.31 -0.10
C MET A 95 -14.15 -15.47 -1.55
N GLY A 96 -12.82 -15.82 -1.64
CA GLY A 96 -12.31 -16.16 -2.99
C GLY A 96 -11.55 -15.00 -3.64
N TYR A 97 -11.32 -13.95 -2.90
CA TYR A 97 -10.49 -12.86 -3.48
C TYR A 97 -9.00 -13.20 -3.35
N CYS A 98 -8.34 -12.63 -4.30
CA CYS A 98 -6.87 -12.56 -4.10
C CYS A 98 -6.48 -11.27 -3.37
N VAL A 99 -6.02 -11.51 -2.16
CA VAL A 99 -5.79 -10.30 -1.33
C VAL A 99 -4.31 -9.92 -1.45
N VAL A 100 -4.18 -8.61 -1.83
CA VAL A 100 -2.81 -8.06 -1.89
C VAL A 100 -2.54 -7.27 -0.60
N ASN A 101 -1.76 -7.97 0.24
CA ASN A 101 -1.34 -7.28 1.48
C ASN A 101 0.02 -6.58 1.27
N THR A 102 0.05 -5.31 1.26
CA THR A 102 1.25 -4.56 0.79
C THR A 102 2.28 -4.48 1.91
N VAL A 103 1.92 -4.80 3.11
CA VAL A 103 2.90 -4.73 4.23
C VAL A 103 3.88 -5.89 4.13
N VAL A 104 3.23 -6.99 3.83
CA VAL A 104 4.11 -8.17 3.71
C VAL A 104 5.07 -7.98 2.52
N ILE A 105 4.55 -7.40 1.54
CA ILE A 105 5.38 -7.29 0.32
C ILE A 105 6.38 -6.14 0.48
N GLU A 106 6.01 -5.15 1.12
CA GLU A 106 6.89 -3.97 1.30
C GLU A 106 8.04 -4.31 2.25
N THR A 107 7.72 -5.08 3.33
CA THR A 107 8.81 -5.41 4.28
C THR A 107 9.73 -6.47 3.66
N ALA A 108 9.15 -7.27 2.78
CA ALA A 108 9.99 -8.29 2.14
C ALA A 108 11.07 -7.64 1.25
N MET A 109 10.77 -6.49 0.74
CA MET A 109 11.78 -5.82 -0.13
C MET A 109 13.01 -5.42 0.67
N PHE A 110 12.79 -5.48 2.02
CA PHE A 110 13.94 -5.03 2.84
C PHE A 110 14.41 -6.17 3.76
N GLY A 111 13.75 -7.34 3.49
CA GLY A 111 14.13 -8.58 4.20
C GLY A 111 13.89 -8.50 5.71
N VAL A 112 12.98 -7.66 6.05
CA VAL A 112 12.78 -7.52 7.51
C VAL A 112 11.28 -7.59 7.80
N ASP A 113 11.03 -7.84 9.08
CA ASP A 113 9.60 -7.83 9.46
C ASP A 113 9.07 -6.40 9.62
N PHE A 114 7.86 -6.39 9.80
CA PHE A 114 7.14 -5.08 9.78
C PHE A 114 7.67 -4.15 10.87
N LEU A 115 7.83 -4.66 12.08
CA LEU A 115 8.26 -3.76 13.20
C LEU A 115 9.66 -3.22 12.96
N THR A 116 10.46 -4.08 12.39
CA THR A 116 11.83 -3.62 12.10
C THR A 116 11.80 -2.58 10.96
N PHE A 117 10.98 -2.86 10.03
CA PHE A 117 10.79 -1.91 8.91
C PHE A 117 10.32 -0.54 9.42
N GLN A 118 9.42 -0.49 10.40
CA GLN A 118 8.92 0.80 10.96
C GLN A 118 10.00 1.48 11.79
N GLU A 119 10.63 0.67 12.50
CA GLU A 119 11.68 1.26 13.36
C GLU A 119 12.77 1.92 12.49
N MET A 120 13.11 1.31 11.46
CA MET A 120 14.16 1.91 10.60
C MET A 120 13.68 3.25 10.03
N GLN A 121 12.47 3.24 9.52
CA GLN A 121 11.94 4.52 8.98
C GLN A 121 12.02 5.64 10.02
N GLN A 122 11.63 5.31 11.26
CA GLN A 122 11.63 6.32 12.34
C GLN A 122 13.07 6.80 12.64
N GLN A 123 13.93 5.84 12.63
CA GLN A 123 15.31 6.23 12.99
C GLN A 123 15.94 7.09 11.89
N LEU A 124 15.65 6.78 10.67
CA LEU A 124 16.21 7.61 9.58
C LEU A 124 15.65 9.04 9.64
N ILE A 125 14.37 9.15 9.98
CA ILE A 125 13.77 10.50 10.05
C ILE A 125 14.33 11.25 11.26
N MET A 126 14.40 10.59 12.35
CA MET A 126 14.82 11.28 13.57
C MET A 126 16.28 11.71 13.48
N ARG A 127 16.96 11.04 12.66
CA ARG A 127 18.40 11.37 12.59
C ARG A 127 18.67 12.26 11.37
N GLY A 128 17.61 12.59 10.62
CA GLY A 128 17.72 13.59 9.54
C GLY A 128 18.28 12.97 8.25
N TYR A 129 18.21 11.64 8.11
CA TYR A 129 18.66 11.01 6.84
C TYR A 129 17.54 11.02 5.79
N TYR A 130 17.08 12.14 5.25
CA TYR A 130 15.87 12.22 4.40
C TYR A 130 16.18 11.73 2.98
N ARG A 131 17.40 12.10 2.55
CA ARG A 131 17.74 11.63 1.18
C ARG A 131 17.86 10.09 1.14
N THR A 132 18.60 9.57 2.14
CA THR A 132 18.71 8.10 2.22
C THR A 132 17.33 7.46 2.41
N PHE A 133 16.53 8.15 3.19
CA PHE A 133 15.15 7.66 3.37
C PHE A 133 14.44 7.55 2.01
N ALA A 134 14.52 8.54 1.22
CA ALA A 134 13.81 8.55 -0.08
C ALA A 134 14.37 7.45 -1.00
N HIS A 135 15.65 7.18 -0.92
CA HIS A 135 16.25 6.17 -1.81
C HIS A 135 15.87 4.75 -1.37
N ILE A 136 15.80 4.65 -0.03
CA ILE A 136 15.54 3.28 0.47
C ILE A 136 14.03 2.98 0.33
N PHE A 137 13.19 4.06 0.40
CA PHE A 137 11.77 3.71 0.51
C PHE A 137 11.03 4.20 -0.74
N GLY A 138 11.75 4.82 -1.65
CA GLY A 138 11.16 5.25 -2.93
C GLY A 138 10.56 4.08 -3.71
N PRO A 139 11.24 2.98 -3.79
CA PRO A 139 10.71 1.83 -4.55
C PRO A 139 9.41 1.30 -3.94
N VAL A 140 9.20 1.45 -2.68
CA VAL A 140 7.95 0.97 -2.05
C VAL A 140 6.76 1.77 -2.60
N LYS A 141 7.00 3.03 -2.70
CA LYS A 141 5.91 3.84 -3.29
C LYS A 141 5.63 3.41 -4.74
N GLU A 142 6.68 3.23 -5.49
CA GLU A 142 6.47 2.81 -6.89
C GLU A 142 5.75 1.45 -6.96
N PHE A 143 6.14 0.77 -6.08
CA PHE A 143 5.48 -0.55 -6.04
C PHE A 143 4.00 -0.42 -5.69
N ASP A 144 3.64 0.26 -4.65
CA ASP A 144 2.22 0.47 -4.32
C ASP A 144 1.42 0.96 -5.53
N MET A 145 1.99 1.85 -6.28
CA MET A 145 1.23 2.38 -7.45
C MET A 145 1.09 1.31 -8.52
N ALA A 146 2.15 0.56 -8.71
CA ALA A 146 2.04 -0.52 -9.72
C ALA A 146 0.95 -1.52 -9.34
N LEU A 147 0.87 -1.83 -8.08
CA LEU A 147 -0.16 -2.79 -7.66
C LEU A 147 -1.57 -2.19 -7.84
N VAL A 148 -1.65 -0.91 -7.57
CA VAL A 148 -2.98 -0.30 -7.77
C VAL A 148 -3.35 -0.35 -9.26
N HIS A 149 -2.43 -0.18 -10.08
CA HIS A 149 -2.73 -0.20 -11.53
C HIS A 149 -3.09 -1.62 -11.98
N LEU A 150 -2.46 -2.52 -11.32
CA LEU A 150 -2.81 -3.91 -11.66
C LEU A 150 -4.31 -4.17 -11.43
N LEU A 151 -4.83 -3.49 -10.45
CA LEU A 151 -6.24 -3.77 -10.13
C LEU A 151 -7.16 -3.41 -11.29
N ALA A 152 -6.76 -2.50 -12.08
CA ALA A 152 -7.64 -2.03 -13.17
C ALA A 152 -7.73 -3.08 -14.28
N ARG A 153 -6.99 -4.10 -14.19
CA ARG A 153 -6.99 -5.10 -15.28
C ARG A 153 -8.10 -6.13 -15.06
N HIS A 154 -8.57 -6.16 -13.80
CA HIS A 154 -9.58 -7.21 -13.56
C HIS A 154 -10.90 -6.57 -13.09
N GLU A 155 -11.93 -7.24 -13.67
CA GLU A 155 -13.26 -6.77 -13.24
C GLU A 155 -13.55 -7.21 -11.79
N LYS A 156 -13.86 -6.28 -10.97
CA LYS A 156 -14.31 -6.54 -9.59
C LYS A 156 -13.12 -6.59 -8.63
N SER A 157 -12.02 -5.95 -9.11
CA SER A 157 -10.94 -5.62 -8.16
C SER A 157 -11.23 -4.29 -7.45
N ALA A 158 -10.68 -4.24 -6.24
CA ALA A 158 -11.00 -3.00 -5.50
C ALA A 158 -9.90 -2.75 -4.46
N ILE A 159 -10.03 -1.49 -4.03
CA ILE A 159 -9.25 -1.18 -2.82
C ILE A 159 -10.19 -1.19 -1.60
N VAL A 160 -9.69 -1.90 -0.58
CA VAL A 160 -10.35 -1.75 0.73
C VAL A 160 -9.38 -1.06 1.71
N ALA A 161 -9.88 0.12 2.13
CA ALA A 161 -8.96 0.92 2.97
C ALA A 161 -9.52 1.02 4.40
N HIS A 162 -8.54 0.83 5.28
CA HIS A 162 -8.90 1.04 6.70
C HIS A 162 -8.43 2.42 7.21
N TYR A 163 -9.47 3.10 7.89
CA TYR A 163 -9.15 4.47 8.31
C TYR A 163 -9.48 4.61 9.80
N PRO A 164 -8.52 4.49 10.62
CA PRO A 164 -8.83 4.80 12.03
C PRO A 164 -8.84 6.32 12.28
N THR A 165 -9.69 6.95 13.06
CA THR A 165 -9.99 8.38 13.25
C THR A 165 -8.78 9.09 13.88
N ALA A 166 -7.75 8.49 14.28
CA ALA A 166 -6.72 9.21 15.08
C ALA A 166 -5.43 9.34 14.26
N VAL A 167 -5.58 9.20 12.80
CA VAL A 167 -4.22 9.13 12.23
C VAL A 167 -4.25 9.80 10.85
N VAL A 168 -3.05 10.54 10.61
CA VAL A 168 -2.85 11.12 9.27
C VAL A 168 -2.38 10.01 8.30
N LYS A 169 -3.03 10.03 7.04
CA LYS A 169 -2.83 8.86 6.15
C LYS A 169 -2.56 9.35 4.73
N SER A 170 -1.34 9.90 4.54
CA SER A 170 -1.11 10.58 3.24
C SER A 170 -0.82 9.54 2.14
N GLY A 171 -0.25 8.32 2.53
CA GLY A 171 -0.01 7.28 1.49
C GLY A 171 -1.31 6.58 1.07
N THR A 172 -2.09 6.23 2.01
CA THR A 172 -3.36 5.53 1.70
C THR A 172 -4.30 6.43 0.86
N ASP A 173 -4.26 7.70 1.16
CA ASP A 173 -5.08 8.62 0.34
C ASP A 173 -4.62 8.62 -1.12
N ILE A 174 -3.34 8.65 -1.29
CA ILE A 174 -2.81 8.66 -2.69
C ILE A 174 -3.22 7.36 -3.40
N GLU A 175 -3.20 6.29 -2.68
CA GLU A 175 -3.63 5.01 -3.30
C GLU A 175 -5.10 5.04 -3.70
N CYS A 176 -5.94 5.50 -2.82
CA CYS A 176 -7.38 5.54 -3.10
C CYS A 176 -7.69 6.50 -4.26
N PHE A 177 -6.96 7.48 -4.31
CA PHE A 177 -7.22 8.42 -5.41
C PHE A 177 -6.81 7.81 -6.75
N GLU A 178 -5.67 7.37 -6.66
CA GLU A 178 -5.23 6.77 -7.93
C GLU A 178 -6.19 5.65 -8.38
N ALA A 179 -6.63 4.90 -7.48
CA ALA A 179 -7.61 3.86 -7.86
C ALA A 179 -8.88 4.47 -8.46
N TYR A 180 -9.34 5.48 -7.78
CA TYR A 180 -10.53 6.17 -8.32
C TYR A 180 -10.28 6.67 -9.76
N ARG A 181 -9.12 7.28 -9.95
CA ARG A 181 -8.82 7.80 -11.29
C ARG A 181 -8.85 6.67 -12.33
N LEU A 182 -8.52 5.47 -11.91
CA LEU A 182 -8.44 4.34 -12.85
C LEU A 182 -9.79 3.62 -12.93
N GLY A 183 -10.76 4.15 -12.18
CA GLY A 183 -12.10 3.53 -12.23
C GLY A 183 -12.17 2.28 -11.33
N VAL A 184 -11.21 2.11 -10.50
CA VAL A 184 -11.25 0.99 -9.55
C VAL A 184 -12.06 1.40 -8.31
N PRO A 185 -13.05 0.54 -7.93
CA PRO A 185 -13.88 0.88 -6.76
C PRO A 185 -13.04 0.91 -5.47
N VAL A 186 -13.52 1.90 -4.62
CA VAL A 186 -12.80 2.06 -3.33
C VAL A 186 -13.84 1.95 -2.20
N PHE A 187 -13.51 0.99 -1.26
CA PHE A 187 -14.34 0.86 -0.05
C PHE A 187 -13.54 1.22 1.20
N ILE A 188 -14.26 1.99 2.02
CA ILE A 188 -13.49 2.54 3.16
C ILE A 188 -14.18 2.07 4.45
N HIS A 189 -13.30 1.43 5.22
CA HIS A 189 -13.77 1.19 6.60
C HIS A 189 -13.32 2.30 7.54
N LEU A 190 -14.31 2.96 8.24
CA LEU A 190 -14.02 4.12 9.12
C LEU A 190 -14.30 3.73 10.58
N ASP A 191 -13.12 3.70 11.41
CA ASP A 191 -13.29 3.43 12.85
C ASP A 191 -13.56 4.73 13.63
N GLY A 192 -14.79 4.91 14.30
CA GLY A 192 -15.04 6.05 15.20
C GLY A 192 -16.08 7.01 14.61
N ALA A 193 -16.52 8.12 15.63
CA ALA A 193 -17.69 9.01 15.42
C ALA A 193 -17.35 10.09 14.37
N ARG A 194 -17.92 10.01 13.14
CA ARG A 194 -18.37 10.81 11.99
C ARG A 194 -17.64 12.16 11.94
N GLU A 195 -17.02 12.61 10.74
CA GLU A 195 -17.02 13.40 9.50
C GLU A 195 -16.00 14.53 9.58
N GLU A 196 -15.03 14.43 10.63
CA GLU A 196 -14.15 15.62 10.43
C GLU A 196 -12.69 15.19 10.40
N VAL A 197 -12.41 14.13 9.78
CA VAL A 197 -11.01 13.80 10.17
C VAL A 197 -10.12 13.96 8.93
N ARG A 198 -10.38 15.15 8.17
CA ARG A 198 -9.04 15.11 7.51
C ARG A 198 -8.58 16.54 7.24
N PRO A 199 -8.09 17.30 8.14
CA PRO A 199 -7.68 18.71 7.99
C PRO A 199 -6.59 18.87 6.93
N PHE A 200 -6.16 17.66 6.20
CA PHE A 200 -5.03 17.92 5.28
C PHE A 200 -5.38 17.44 3.88
N LEU A 201 -6.73 17.16 3.66
CA LEU A 201 -7.04 16.72 2.28
C LEU A 201 -7.25 17.96 1.40
N ASN A 202 -6.30 18.26 0.51
CA ASN A 202 -6.54 19.29 -0.52
C ASN A 202 -8.01 19.29 -0.97
N GLU A 203 -8.71 20.47 -1.12
CA GLU A 203 -10.12 20.75 -1.48
C GLU A 203 -10.65 19.74 -2.51
N ALA A 204 -9.83 19.29 -3.40
CA ALA A 204 -10.31 18.34 -4.43
C ALA A 204 -10.56 16.95 -3.82
N TRP A 205 -9.79 16.60 -2.80
CA TRP A 205 -9.95 15.29 -2.12
C TRP A 205 -11.16 15.30 -1.18
N ALA A 206 -11.32 16.35 -0.63
CA ALA A 206 -12.48 16.46 0.28
C ALA A 206 -13.80 16.43 -0.51
N GLU A 207 -13.71 16.89 -1.74
CA GLU A 207 -14.93 16.91 -2.57
C GLU A 207 -15.32 15.49 -3.02
N LEU A 208 -14.30 14.71 -3.35
CA LEU A 208 -14.61 13.31 -3.71
C LEU A 208 -15.27 12.57 -2.55
N TYR A 209 -14.82 12.83 -1.46
CA TYR A 209 -15.45 12.20 -0.28
C TYR A 209 -16.85 12.76 -0.05
N ARG A 210 -17.02 14.03 -0.28
CA ARG A 210 -18.36 14.63 -0.09
C ARG A 210 -19.33 14.11 -1.14
N GLN A 211 -18.79 13.81 -2.29
CA GLN A 211 -19.70 13.32 -3.35
C GLN A 211 -19.92 11.82 -3.19
N ARG A 212 -19.36 11.25 -2.15
CA ARG A 212 -19.56 9.82 -1.81
C ARG A 212 -19.06 8.92 -2.93
N LYS A 213 -17.97 9.42 -3.52
CA LYS A 213 -17.39 8.56 -4.59
C LYS A 213 -16.69 7.34 -3.96
N PHE A 214 -16.25 7.51 -2.70
CA PHE A 214 -15.77 6.32 -1.97
C PHE A 214 -16.88 5.80 -1.04
N ARG A 215 -17.18 4.55 -1.26
CA ARG A 215 -18.22 4.00 -0.36
C ARG A 215 -17.64 3.70 1.04
N ALA A 216 -18.33 4.32 2.03
CA ALA A 216 -17.76 4.21 3.39
C ALA A 216 -18.64 3.31 4.26
N PHE A 217 -17.91 2.59 5.10
CA PHE A 217 -18.61 1.69 6.04
C PHE A 217 -18.12 1.97 7.47
N HIS A 218 -19.09 1.84 8.35
CA HIS A 218 -18.70 2.21 9.74
C HIS A 218 -18.65 0.96 10.62
N SER A 219 -18.96 -0.09 9.88
CA SER A 219 -18.76 -1.37 10.61
C SER A 219 -18.08 -2.39 9.69
N TRP A 220 -17.27 -3.16 10.46
CA TRP A 220 -16.55 -4.23 9.75
C TRP A 220 -17.54 -5.24 9.16
N GLN A 221 -18.46 -5.62 9.84
CA GLN A 221 -19.47 -6.62 9.39
C GLN A 221 -20.22 -6.11 8.15
N ARG A 222 -20.51 -4.89 8.14
CA ARG A 222 -21.26 -4.37 6.98
C ARG A 222 -20.36 -4.32 5.73
N LEU A 223 -19.17 -3.91 5.94
CA LEU A 223 -18.26 -3.89 4.78
C LEU A 223 -18.07 -5.30 4.21
N MET A 224 -17.88 -6.33 5.06
CA MET A 224 -17.69 -7.70 4.53
C MET A 224 -18.97 -8.20 3.85
N ALA A 225 -20.11 -7.93 4.46
CA ALA A 225 -21.37 -8.33 3.79
C ALA A 225 -21.48 -7.71 2.39
N HIS A 226 -21.08 -6.49 2.36
CA HIS A 226 -21.11 -5.85 1.02
C HIS A 226 -20.13 -6.54 0.06
N MET A 227 -18.96 -6.84 0.54
CA MET A 227 -17.97 -7.45 -0.36
C MET A 227 -18.45 -8.82 -0.84
N ALA A 228 -19.13 -9.53 -0.04
CA ALA A 228 -19.68 -10.85 -0.45
C ALA A 228 -20.68 -10.70 -1.59
N VAL A 229 -21.48 -9.70 -1.50
CA VAL A 229 -22.48 -9.49 -2.57
C VAL A 229 -21.79 -8.95 -3.83
N TRP A 230 -20.85 -8.05 -3.59
CA TRP A 230 -20.17 -7.41 -4.72
C TRP A 230 -19.43 -8.46 -5.57
N ARG A 231 -19.00 -9.41 -5.01
CA ARG A 231 -18.25 -10.42 -5.78
C ARG A 231 -19.19 -11.19 -6.71
N GLN A 232 -20.39 -11.43 -6.28
CA GLN A 232 -21.33 -12.27 -7.05
C GLN A 232 -22.06 -11.44 -8.12
N ALA A 233 -22.08 -10.13 -7.93
CA ALA A 233 -22.83 -9.28 -8.87
C ALA A 233 -22.03 -9.07 -10.16
#